data_AF-A0A2E0ZU41-F1
#
_entry.id   AF-A0A2E0ZU41-F1
#
_cell.length_a   1.000
_cell.length_b   1.000
_cell.length_c   1.000
_cell.angle_alpha   90.00
_cell.angle_beta   90.00
_cell.angle_gamma   90.00
#
_symmetry.space_group_name_H-M   'P 1'
#
loop_
_entity.id
_entity.type
_entity.pdbx_description
1 polymer ?
#
loop_
_entity_poly.entity_id
_entity_poly.type
_entity_poly.pdbx_seq_one_letter_code
_entity_poly.pdbx_strand_id
1 'polypeptide(L)'
;MPERPPFTTEDAQRYRDRLSGPLRGRGETGERSSILRTLAEHPEPLARVIAAERSDSSVQLRTLASDRHRTVRLAVAFNESAPRTALEVLAEDRTRPVRLAVAGNGRTSPDVLEQLGRVRDHDFREAVAGNWSAPAEVLVRLARDRIVRVRLAVADNPYAPPEAVEILMDDERMFPIAAILDNPGAFGDVGLRHQAGSPFPRYRWAAAENPNTPPDVLDALASDVESVPGRYIGHWNPIRMAVAANPGTPVEVISRLATDDHADVRWFAAANPRTPIDVLEALAGDDDSRVRCFVAEHRTSTSVLLGRLAGDLEPDVRRNVAANRRCPLAALRRMAIDEDEHVRKAVAAHPKADEDLRLLAVPPEPEPEPVPDRRPRAHRRTRPAPTPEPTPTPCDGETCANVICFGDVHVGTDLMYFAEEFPLATWSYEGDSPGSVGSFELYGFDGLYWSHDDHGWHAMDRFDSDEEAITAWRTGNFIDEREQEAAAEEEAQVQEWLHSLEPTACHGECNWKICIDGWHIHVDVIEHMEPYNYFPPDEPMKEDPTHQLFQQRGLYWRSTGDDHEGLGRFSNDDDSLRAWRDARLRDQESGTTGVEGEEDNGLDAD
;
A
#
# COMPACT_ATOMS: atom_id res chain seq x y z
N MET A 1 -13.72 -57.34 7.57
CA MET A 1 -13.13 -56.60 6.44
C MET A 1 -11.92 -55.89 7.02
N PRO A 2 -10.69 -56.07 6.50
CA PRO A 2 -9.58 -55.25 6.97
C PRO A 2 -9.93 -53.78 6.66
N GLU A 3 -9.88 -52.93 7.68
CA GLU A 3 -10.03 -51.48 7.54
C GLU A 3 -9.00 -51.02 6.50
N ARG A 4 -9.48 -50.36 5.44
CA ARG A 4 -8.56 -49.71 4.49
C ARG A 4 -7.77 -48.66 5.27
N PRO A 5 -6.46 -48.50 5.02
CA PRO A 5 -5.69 -47.45 5.65
C PRO A 5 -6.35 -46.08 5.37
N PRO A 6 -6.28 -45.14 6.34
CA PRO A 6 -6.85 -43.80 6.17
C PRO A 6 -6.20 -43.10 4.97
N PHE A 7 -6.98 -42.34 4.22
CA PHE A 7 -6.48 -41.57 3.07
C PHE A 7 -5.57 -40.46 3.58
N THR A 8 -4.29 -40.51 3.24
CA THR A 8 -3.29 -39.57 3.76
C THR A 8 -3.10 -38.36 2.83
N THR A 9 -2.37 -37.35 3.31
CA THR A 9 -1.88 -36.24 2.50
C THR A 9 -0.95 -36.70 1.37
N GLU A 10 -0.15 -37.73 1.60
CA GLU A 10 0.69 -38.35 0.57
C GLU A 10 -0.15 -39.01 -0.53
N ASP A 11 -1.24 -39.69 -0.16
CA ASP A 11 -2.19 -40.24 -1.13
C ASP A 11 -2.85 -39.11 -1.95
N ALA A 12 -3.24 -38.02 -1.29
CA ALA A 12 -3.80 -36.84 -1.94
C ALA A 12 -2.84 -36.27 -3.00
N GLN A 13 -1.57 -36.07 -2.62
CA GLN A 13 -0.55 -35.54 -3.53
C GLN A 13 -0.32 -36.49 -4.71
N ARG A 14 -0.25 -37.80 -4.45
CA ARG A 14 -0.12 -38.81 -5.51
C ARG A 14 -1.28 -38.76 -6.50
N TYR A 15 -2.51 -38.53 -6.04
CA TYR A 15 -3.66 -38.36 -6.94
C TYR A 15 -3.58 -37.05 -7.74
N ARG A 16 -3.16 -35.93 -7.13
CA ARG A 16 -2.96 -34.66 -7.86
C ARG A 16 -1.89 -34.80 -8.96
N ASP A 17 -0.77 -35.43 -8.65
CA ASP A 17 0.30 -35.68 -9.62
C ASP A 17 -0.19 -36.58 -10.76
N ARG A 18 -0.92 -37.65 -10.42
CA ARG A 18 -1.49 -38.57 -11.41
C ARG A 18 -2.51 -37.88 -12.31
N LEU A 19 -3.36 -37.01 -11.75
CA LEU A 19 -4.37 -36.25 -12.48
C LEU A 19 -3.77 -35.11 -13.30
N SER A 20 -2.56 -34.65 -12.99
CA SER A 20 -1.81 -33.66 -13.78
C SER A 20 -1.04 -34.31 -14.94
N GLY A 21 -0.69 -35.60 -14.82
CA GLY A 21 -0.01 -36.36 -15.86
C GLY A 21 -0.89 -36.87 -17.02
N PRO A 22 -0.29 -37.53 -18.03
CA PRO A 22 -1.02 -38.10 -19.16
C PRO A 22 -1.86 -39.31 -18.74
N LEU A 23 -3.17 -39.25 -19.03
CA LEU A 23 -4.16 -40.30 -18.75
C LEU A 23 -4.83 -40.77 -20.04
N ARG A 24 -5.27 -42.05 -20.10
CA ARG A 24 -5.86 -42.65 -21.31
C ARG A 24 -7.35 -42.31 -21.47
N GLY A 25 -7.77 -42.14 -22.73
CA GLY A 25 -9.17 -41.89 -23.10
C GLY A 25 -9.57 -40.40 -23.03
N ARG A 26 -10.53 -39.99 -23.86
CA ARG A 26 -11.13 -38.64 -23.87
C ARG A 26 -12.62 -38.72 -23.51
N GLY A 27 -13.15 -37.68 -22.88
CA GLY A 27 -14.58 -37.60 -22.50
C GLY A 27 -14.93 -38.42 -21.25
N GLU A 28 -16.23 -38.55 -20.96
CA GLU A 28 -16.80 -39.08 -19.71
C GLU A 28 -16.41 -40.53 -19.36
N THR A 29 -15.90 -41.28 -20.35
CA THR A 29 -15.45 -42.68 -20.20
C THR A 29 -13.92 -42.82 -20.11
N GLY A 30 -13.19 -41.71 -20.03
CA GLY A 30 -11.74 -41.69 -19.89
C GLY A 30 -11.26 -42.09 -18.49
N GLU A 31 -9.98 -42.49 -18.40
CA GLU A 31 -9.31 -42.87 -17.14
C GLU A 31 -9.40 -41.74 -16.11
N ARG A 32 -9.24 -40.48 -16.53
CA ARG A 32 -9.40 -39.29 -15.68
C ARG A 32 -10.80 -39.20 -15.07
N SER A 33 -11.85 -39.21 -15.89
CA SER A 33 -13.24 -39.11 -15.42
C SER A 33 -13.62 -40.30 -14.51
N SER A 34 -13.02 -41.48 -14.74
CA SER A 34 -13.22 -42.62 -13.85
C SER A 34 -12.57 -42.45 -12.48
N ILE A 35 -11.33 -41.95 -12.42
CA ILE A 35 -10.65 -41.66 -11.16
C ILE A 35 -11.43 -40.61 -10.38
N LEU A 36 -11.82 -39.51 -11.03
CA LEU A 36 -12.56 -38.42 -10.40
C LEU A 36 -13.93 -38.86 -9.86
N ARG A 37 -14.62 -39.77 -10.56
CA ARG A 37 -15.88 -40.35 -10.06
C ARG A 37 -15.68 -41.15 -8.78
N THR A 38 -14.63 -41.98 -8.73
CA THR A 38 -14.30 -42.75 -7.53
C THR A 38 -13.91 -41.84 -6.37
N LEU A 39 -13.13 -40.78 -6.63
CA LEU A 39 -12.73 -39.80 -5.62
C LEU A 39 -13.93 -39.00 -5.10
N ALA A 40 -14.89 -38.65 -5.97
CA ALA A 40 -16.10 -37.90 -5.59
C ALA A 40 -17.04 -38.67 -4.65
N GLU A 41 -17.00 -40.00 -4.65
CA GLU A 41 -17.79 -40.86 -3.76
C GLU A 41 -17.01 -41.37 -2.54
N HIS A 42 -15.75 -40.96 -2.41
CA HIS A 42 -14.85 -41.45 -1.36
C HIS A 42 -15.32 -40.96 0.03
N PRO A 43 -15.24 -41.77 1.10
CA PRO A 43 -15.65 -41.36 2.45
C PRO A 43 -14.84 -40.18 3.00
N GLU A 44 -13.56 -40.11 2.63
CA GLU A 44 -12.64 -39.06 3.07
C GLU A 44 -12.86 -37.74 2.30
N PRO A 45 -13.04 -36.60 3.01
CA PRO A 45 -13.32 -35.31 2.39
C PRO A 45 -12.19 -34.84 1.48
N LEU A 46 -10.93 -35.11 1.84
CA LEU A 46 -9.76 -34.70 1.04
C LEU A 46 -9.75 -35.34 -0.36
N ALA A 47 -10.21 -36.59 -0.48
CA ALA A 47 -10.38 -37.24 -1.77
C ALA A 47 -11.48 -36.55 -2.62
N ARG A 48 -12.60 -36.18 -1.99
CA ARG A 48 -13.70 -35.46 -2.67
C ARG A 48 -13.32 -34.03 -3.06
N VAL A 49 -12.44 -33.37 -2.29
CA VAL A 49 -11.83 -32.08 -2.66
C VAL A 49 -11.07 -32.22 -3.98
N ILE A 50 -10.17 -33.20 -4.11
CA ILE A 50 -9.41 -33.41 -5.36
C ILE A 50 -10.37 -33.66 -6.55
N ALA A 51 -11.46 -34.38 -6.31
CA ALA A 51 -12.50 -34.56 -7.32
C ALA A 51 -13.17 -33.24 -7.70
N ALA A 52 -13.52 -32.40 -6.72
CA ALA A 52 -14.12 -31.09 -6.94
C ALA A 52 -13.18 -30.14 -7.70
N GLU A 53 -11.90 -30.09 -7.37
CA GLU A 53 -10.92 -29.21 -8.02
C GLU A 53 -10.67 -29.58 -9.49
N ARG A 54 -10.60 -30.88 -9.78
CA ARG A 54 -10.09 -31.39 -11.07
C ARG A 54 -11.20 -31.85 -12.03
N SER A 55 -12.45 -31.82 -11.60
CA SER A 55 -13.58 -32.23 -12.43
C SER A 55 -14.02 -31.13 -13.40
N ASP A 56 -14.26 -31.53 -14.64
CA ASP A 56 -14.95 -30.76 -15.68
C ASP A 56 -16.42 -31.22 -15.85
N SER A 57 -16.86 -32.21 -15.06
CA SER A 57 -18.19 -32.80 -15.17
C SER A 57 -19.22 -31.98 -14.40
N SER A 58 -20.15 -31.37 -15.14
CA SER A 58 -21.24 -30.60 -14.54
C SER A 58 -22.11 -31.43 -13.56
N VAL A 59 -22.27 -32.74 -13.82
CA VAL A 59 -23.03 -33.64 -12.95
C VAL A 59 -22.31 -33.85 -11.62
N GLN A 60 -20.99 -34.12 -11.68
CA GLN A 60 -20.19 -34.34 -10.47
C GLN A 60 -20.11 -33.08 -9.62
N LEU A 61 -19.85 -31.92 -10.24
CA LEU A 61 -19.76 -30.64 -9.53
C LEU A 61 -21.09 -30.25 -8.88
N ARG A 62 -22.24 -30.52 -9.52
CA ARG A 62 -23.55 -30.33 -8.87
C ARG A 62 -23.73 -31.22 -7.64
N THR A 63 -23.31 -32.48 -7.69
CA THR A 63 -23.39 -33.38 -6.54
C THR A 63 -22.49 -32.90 -5.41
N LEU A 64 -21.24 -32.53 -5.71
CA LEU A 64 -20.26 -32.07 -4.73
C LEU A 64 -20.60 -30.68 -4.15
N ALA A 65 -21.37 -29.86 -4.86
CA ALA A 65 -21.90 -28.60 -4.33
C ALA A 65 -22.84 -28.80 -3.13
N SER A 66 -23.41 -29.99 -2.96
CA SER A 66 -24.23 -30.34 -1.79
C SER A 66 -23.47 -31.19 -0.76
N ASP A 67 -22.14 -31.26 -0.84
CA ASP A 67 -21.34 -32.08 0.09
C ASP A 67 -21.49 -31.60 1.53
N ARG A 68 -21.47 -32.55 2.47
CA ARG A 68 -21.56 -32.24 3.90
C ARG A 68 -20.37 -31.39 4.40
N HIS A 69 -19.18 -31.56 3.82
CA HIS A 69 -17.98 -30.81 4.22
C HIS A 69 -17.84 -29.51 3.43
N ARG A 70 -17.58 -28.41 4.15
CA ARG A 70 -17.42 -27.08 3.55
C ARG A 70 -16.28 -27.02 2.53
N THR A 71 -15.18 -27.74 2.77
CA THR A 71 -13.96 -27.67 1.95
C THR A 71 -14.18 -28.25 0.56
N VAL A 72 -15.01 -29.28 0.46
CA VAL A 72 -15.46 -29.84 -0.82
C VAL A 72 -16.33 -28.83 -1.56
N ARG A 73 -17.31 -28.22 -0.88
CA ARG A 73 -18.19 -27.20 -1.47
C ARG A 73 -17.41 -25.95 -1.93
N LEU A 74 -16.42 -25.54 -1.15
CA LEU A 74 -15.50 -24.43 -1.45
C LEU A 74 -14.67 -24.74 -2.70
N ALA A 75 -14.10 -25.94 -2.79
CA ALA A 75 -13.38 -26.38 -3.99
C ALA A 75 -14.27 -26.39 -5.24
N VAL A 76 -15.57 -26.71 -5.11
CA VAL A 76 -16.54 -26.54 -6.22
C VAL A 76 -16.73 -25.08 -6.57
N ALA A 77 -16.83 -24.18 -5.59
CA ALA A 77 -17.01 -22.75 -5.82
C ALA A 77 -15.82 -22.10 -6.54
N PHE A 78 -14.58 -22.55 -6.30
CA PHE A 78 -13.39 -22.06 -7.02
C PHE A 78 -13.16 -22.70 -8.39
N ASN A 79 -13.79 -23.84 -8.65
CA ASN A 79 -13.60 -24.51 -9.92
C ASN A 79 -14.17 -23.67 -11.07
N GLU A 80 -13.31 -23.24 -11.99
CA GLU A 80 -13.67 -22.48 -13.19
C GLU A 80 -14.64 -23.24 -14.11
N SER A 81 -14.72 -24.57 -13.98
CA SER A 81 -15.64 -25.44 -14.70
C SER A 81 -17.00 -25.60 -14.01
N ALA A 82 -17.20 -25.03 -12.82
CA ALA A 82 -18.46 -25.12 -12.07
C ALA A 82 -19.65 -24.66 -12.92
N PRO A 83 -20.72 -25.47 -13.04
CA PRO A 83 -21.92 -25.06 -13.73
C PRO A 83 -22.69 -24.03 -12.90
N ARG A 84 -23.37 -23.07 -13.55
CA ARG A 84 -24.19 -22.04 -12.89
C ARG A 84 -25.15 -22.60 -11.84
N THR A 85 -25.82 -23.72 -12.14
CA THR A 85 -26.72 -24.40 -11.21
C THR A 85 -26.06 -24.87 -9.92
N ALA A 86 -24.75 -25.19 -9.94
CA ALA A 86 -24.01 -25.54 -8.74
C ALA A 86 -23.66 -24.28 -7.94
N LEU A 87 -23.22 -23.21 -8.62
CA LEU A 87 -22.93 -21.92 -8.01
C LEU A 87 -24.18 -21.27 -7.39
N GLU A 88 -25.35 -21.43 -8.00
CA GLU A 88 -26.65 -20.99 -7.46
C GLU A 88 -26.98 -21.69 -6.13
N VAL A 89 -26.70 -22.99 -6.01
CA VAL A 89 -26.86 -23.72 -4.74
C VAL A 89 -25.86 -23.21 -3.70
N LEU A 90 -24.62 -22.96 -4.10
CA LEU A 90 -23.55 -22.49 -3.22
C LEU A 90 -23.69 -21.01 -2.84
N ALA A 91 -24.45 -20.21 -3.59
CA ALA A 91 -24.74 -18.81 -3.26
C ALA A 91 -25.54 -18.68 -1.95
N GLU A 92 -26.37 -19.69 -1.66
CA GLU A 92 -27.14 -19.80 -0.41
C GLU A 92 -26.42 -20.69 0.62
N ASP A 93 -25.11 -20.95 0.44
CA ASP A 93 -24.37 -21.79 1.38
C ASP A 93 -24.34 -21.19 2.78
N ARG A 94 -24.46 -22.05 3.78
CA ARG A 94 -24.37 -21.66 5.19
C ARG A 94 -23.02 -21.07 5.58
N THR A 95 -21.95 -21.36 4.83
CA THR A 95 -20.60 -20.88 5.16
C THR A 95 -20.23 -19.65 4.34
N ARG A 96 -19.77 -18.60 5.03
CA ARG A 96 -19.33 -17.34 4.42
C ARG A 96 -18.25 -17.53 3.34
N PRO A 97 -17.16 -18.32 3.57
CA PRO A 97 -16.12 -18.49 2.56
C PRO A 97 -16.62 -19.09 1.24
N VAL A 98 -17.57 -20.05 1.32
CA VAL A 98 -18.16 -20.67 0.11
C VAL A 98 -18.95 -19.65 -0.70
N ARG A 99 -19.77 -18.82 -0.05
CA ARG A 99 -20.52 -17.77 -0.75
C ARG A 99 -19.60 -16.69 -1.34
N LEU A 100 -18.52 -16.35 -0.65
CA LEU A 100 -17.52 -15.38 -1.13
C LEU A 100 -16.79 -15.93 -2.37
N ALA A 101 -16.43 -17.20 -2.37
CA ALA A 101 -15.86 -17.89 -3.53
C ALA A 101 -16.81 -17.88 -4.73
N VAL A 102 -18.13 -18.06 -4.50
CA VAL A 102 -19.14 -17.91 -5.55
C VAL A 102 -19.16 -16.48 -6.09
N ALA A 103 -19.03 -15.45 -5.25
CA ALA A 103 -18.97 -14.06 -5.70
C ALA A 103 -17.79 -13.79 -6.64
N GLY A 104 -16.63 -14.43 -6.41
CA GLY A 104 -15.44 -14.30 -7.26
C GLY A 104 -15.41 -15.21 -8.50
N ASN A 105 -16.25 -16.25 -8.58
CA ASN A 105 -16.22 -17.17 -9.71
C ASN A 105 -16.78 -16.52 -10.99
N GLY A 106 -15.97 -16.50 -12.05
CA GLY A 106 -16.33 -15.87 -13.33
C GLY A 106 -17.54 -16.49 -14.05
N ARG A 107 -18.04 -17.66 -13.62
CA ARG A 107 -19.25 -18.29 -14.18
C ARG A 107 -20.53 -17.98 -13.42
N THR A 108 -20.44 -17.30 -12.28
CA THR A 108 -21.60 -16.94 -11.45
C THR A 108 -22.62 -16.14 -12.26
N SER A 109 -23.90 -16.42 -12.05
CA SER A 109 -24.96 -15.79 -12.84
C SER A 109 -25.13 -14.32 -12.44
N PRO A 110 -25.54 -13.45 -13.39
CA PRO A 110 -25.91 -12.06 -13.12
C PRO A 110 -26.84 -11.88 -11.91
N ASP A 111 -27.85 -12.75 -11.78
CA ASP A 111 -28.84 -12.68 -10.70
C ASP A 111 -28.21 -12.93 -9.31
N VAL A 112 -27.29 -13.89 -9.23
CA VAL A 112 -26.55 -14.17 -7.98
C VAL A 112 -25.58 -13.04 -7.65
N LEU A 113 -24.87 -12.49 -8.64
CA LEU A 113 -23.98 -11.34 -8.43
C LEU A 113 -24.76 -10.10 -8.00
N GLU A 114 -25.95 -9.87 -8.55
CA GLU A 114 -26.85 -8.80 -8.12
C GLU A 114 -27.29 -8.97 -6.66
N GLN A 115 -27.61 -10.19 -6.24
CA GLN A 115 -27.96 -10.49 -4.85
C GLN A 115 -26.77 -10.27 -3.90
N LEU A 116 -25.61 -10.83 -4.22
CA LEU A 116 -24.39 -10.71 -3.42
C LEU A 116 -23.87 -9.27 -3.40
N GLY A 117 -24.02 -8.50 -4.48
CA GLY A 117 -23.65 -7.09 -4.55
C GLY A 117 -24.53 -6.15 -3.73
N ARG A 118 -25.57 -6.65 -3.05
CA ARG A 118 -26.43 -5.87 -2.14
C ARG A 118 -26.24 -6.21 -0.66
N VAL A 119 -25.41 -7.20 -0.34
CA VAL A 119 -25.19 -7.59 1.05
C VAL A 119 -24.40 -6.52 1.80
N ARG A 120 -24.65 -6.42 3.11
CA ARG A 120 -24.00 -5.41 3.97
C ARG A 120 -22.50 -5.62 4.12
N ASP A 121 -22.06 -6.87 4.02
CA ASP A 121 -20.66 -7.27 4.09
C ASP A 121 -19.92 -6.78 2.83
N HIS A 122 -18.83 -6.04 3.04
CA HIS A 122 -18.12 -5.35 1.97
C HIS A 122 -17.23 -6.28 1.14
N ASP A 123 -16.73 -7.38 1.71
CA ASP A 123 -15.91 -8.36 0.97
C ASP A 123 -16.71 -9.00 -0.17
N PHE A 124 -17.99 -9.26 0.04
CA PHE A 124 -18.88 -9.74 -1.02
C PHE A 124 -19.06 -8.71 -2.13
N ARG A 125 -19.23 -7.44 -1.76
CA ARG A 125 -19.41 -6.36 -2.74
C ARG A 125 -18.12 -6.13 -3.53
N GLU A 126 -16.96 -6.22 -2.88
CA GLU A 126 -15.64 -6.18 -3.52
C GLU A 126 -15.43 -7.35 -4.48
N ALA A 127 -15.70 -8.58 -4.04
CA ALA A 127 -15.60 -9.77 -4.89
C ALA A 127 -16.53 -9.69 -6.11
N VAL A 128 -17.76 -9.17 -5.94
CA VAL A 128 -18.68 -8.91 -7.04
C VAL A 128 -18.14 -7.80 -7.95
N ALA A 129 -17.60 -6.72 -7.39
CA ALA A 129 -17.03 -5.61 -8.17
C ALA A 129 -15.86 -6.07 -9.06
N GLY A 130 -14.99 -6.96 -8.56
CA GLY A 130 -13.88 -7.53 -9.34
C GLY A 130 -14.29 -8.65 -10.31
N ASN A 131 -15.52 -9.16 -10.23
CA ASN A 131 -15.97 -10.26 -11.08
C ASN A 131 -16.25 -9.80 -12.52
N TRP A 132 -15.62 -10.45 -13.50
CA TRP A 132 -15.76 -10.12 -14.92
C TRP A 132 -17.16 -10.37 -15.49
N SER A 133 -17.99 -11.13 -14.79
CA SER A 133 -19.40 -11.38 -15.14
C SER A 133 -20.38 -10.46 -14.40
N ALA A 134 -19.88 -9.49 -13.62
CA ALA A 134 -20.72 -8.54 -12.90
C ALA A 134 -21.57 -7.70 -13.87
N PRO A 135 -22.89 -7.58 -13.64
CA PRO A 135 -23.75 -6.74 -14.46
C PRO A 135 -23.37 -5.27 -14.38
N ALA A 136 -23.55 -4.53 -15.48
CA ALA A 136 -23.22 -3.11 -15.55
C ALA A 136 -23.95 -2.28 -14.48
N GLU A 137 -25.23 -2.57 -14.24
CA GLU A 137 -26.05 -1.88 -13.24
C GLU A 137 -25.55 -2.12 -11.80
N VAL A 138 -24.98 -3.30 -11.54
CA VAL A 138 -24.33 -3.60 -10.26
C VAL A 138 -23.07 -2.78 -10.11
N LEU A 139 -22.21 -2.75 -11.12
CA LEU A 139 -20.96 -1.98 -11.10
C LEU A 139 -21.21 -0.48 -10.94
N VAL A 140 -22.23 0.09 -11.60
CA VAL A 140 -22.64 1.50 -11.43
C VAL A 140 -23.08 1.80 -9.99
N ARG A 141 -23.75 0.85 -9.33
CA ARG A 141 -24.15 1.01 -7.92
C ARG A 141 -22.93 0.90 -7.00
N LEU A 142 -22.06 -0.08 -7.23
CA LEU A 142 -20.85 -0.31 -6.44
C LEU A 142 -19.81 0.81 -6.64
N ALA A 143 -19.85 1.54 -7.76
CA ALA A 143 -19.06 2.75 -7.95
C ALA A 143 -19.38 3.85 -6.92
N ARG A 144 -20.60 3.82 -6.34
CA ARG A 144 -21.04 4.73 -5.26
C ARG A 144 -20.92 4.09 -3.88
N ASP A 145 -20.20 2.97 -3.74
CA ASP A 145 -20.08 2.29 -2.46
C ASP A 145 -19.40 3.19 -1.42
N ARG A 146 -19.79 3.02 -0.16
CA ARG A 146 -19.18 3.74 0.96
C ARG A 146 -17.75 3.29 1.26
N ILE A 147 -17.40 2.06 0.87
CA ILE A 147 -16.08 1.47 1.09
C ILE A 147 -15.19 1.73 -0.11
N VAL A 148 -14.03 2.34 0.12
CA VAL A 148 -13.05 2.67 -0.93
C VAL A 148 -12.60 1.42 -1.70
N ARG A 149 -12.29 0.32 -1.01
CA ARG A 149 -11.87 -0.96 -1.63
C ARG A 149 -12.86 -1.49 -2.66
N VAL A 150 -14.16 -1.40 -2.39
CA VAL A 150 -15.21 -1.82 -3.32
C VAL A 150 -15.17 -0.97 -4.59
N ARG A 151 -15.01 0.34 -4.45
CA ARG A 151 -14.91 1.27 -5.60
C ARG A 151 -13.64 1.06 -6.41
N LEU A 152 -12.53 0.75 -5.76
CA LEU A 152 -11.28 0.36 -6.43
C LEU A 152 -11.46 -0.91 -7.27
N ALA A 153 -12.11 -1.94 -6.70
CA ALA A 153 -12.42 -3.15 -7.45
C ALA A 153 -13.33 -2.89 -8.67
N VAL A 154 -14.22 -1.89 -8.62
CA VAL A 154 -14.97 -1.46 -9.81
C VAL A 154 -14.05 -0.79 -10.83
N ALA A 155 -13.11 0.06 -10.40
CA ALA A 155 -12.15 0.71 -11.30
C ALA A 155 -11.23 -0.29 -12.00
N ASP A 156 -10.81 -1.33 -11.29
CA ASP A 156 -9.94 -2.39 -11.80
C ASP A 156 -10.70 -3.38 -12.70
N ASN A 157 -12.04 -3.38 -12.66
CA ASN A 157 -12.82 -4.27 -13.50
C ASN A 157 -12.73 -3.84 -14.97
N PRO A 158 -12.17 -4.68 -15.87
CA PRO A 158 -12.01 -4.35 -17.29
C PRO A 158 -13.35 -4.19 -18.04
N TYR A 159 -14.46 -4.58 -17.42
CA TYR A 159 -15.82 -4.46 -17.94
C TYR A 159 -16.64 -3.38 -17.23
N ALA A 160 -16.00 -2.52 -16.43
CA ALA A 160 -16.67 -1.38 -15.81
C ALA A 160 -17.34 -0.50 -16.89
N PRO A 161 -18.66 -0.22 -16.79
CA PRO A 161 -19.34 0.61 -17.77
C PRO A 161 -18.89 2.07 -17.65
N PRO A 162 -18.97 2.87 -18.73
CA PRO A 162 -18.56 4.28 -18.70
C PRO A 162 -19.22 5.10 -17.58
N GLU A 163 -20.49 4.85 -17.28
CA GLU A 163 -21.19 5.52 -16.18
C GLU A 163 -20.56 5.22 -14.80
N ALA A 164 -20.10 3.98 -14.58
CA ALA A 164 -19.37 3.64 -13.35
C ALA A 164 -18.07 4.43 -13.27
N VAL A 165 -17.32 4.50 -14.37
CA VAL A 165 -16.08 5.26 -14.45
C VAL A 165 -16.31 6.76 -14.20
N GLU A 166 -17.37 7.35 -14.75
CA GLU A 166 -17.76 8.76 -14.52
C GLU A 166 -18.04 9.03 -13.04
N ILE A 167 -18.75 8.14 -12.35
CA ILE A 167 -18.99 8.26 -10.90
C ILE A 167 -17.68 8.26 -10.12
N LEU A 168 -16.78 7.35 -10.47
CA LEU A 168 -15.49 7.20 -9.80
C LEU A 168 -14.59 8.41 -10.04
N MET A 169 -14.75 9.12 -11.17
CA MET A 169 -14.02 10.36 -11.46
C MET A 169 -14.38 11.52 -10.54
N ASP A 170 -15.63 11.56 -10.09
CA ASP A 170 -16.15 12.62 -9.22
C ASP A 170 -16.06 12.26 -7.73
N ASP A 171 -15.56 11.08 -7.37
CA ASP A 171 -15.53 10.63 -5.99
C ASP A 171 -14.38 11.28 -5.21
N GLU A 172 -14.69 12.36 -4.50
CA GLU A 172 -13.74 13.10 -3.66
C GLU A 172 -13.02 12.22 -2.61
N ARG A 173 -13.62 11.11 -2.18
CA ARG A 173 -13.08 10.18 -1.17
C ARG A 173 -12.38 8.99 -1.80
N MET A 174 -12.51 8.81 -3.11
CA MET A 174 -11.75 7.83 -3.82
C MET A 174 -10.29 8.26 -3.77
N PHE A 175 -9.42 7.27 -3.71
CA PHE A 175 -7.99 7.41 -3.88
C PHE A 175 -7.68 6.89 -5.29
N PRO A 176 -8.21 7.51 -6.37
CA PRO A 176 -8.18 6.92 -7.70
C PRO A 176 -6.77 6.98 -8.30
N ILE A 177 -5.80 7.54 -7.58
CA ILE A 177 -4.39 7.52 -7.96
C ILE A 177 -3.95 6.08 -8.26
N ALA A 178 -4.26 5.11 -7.40
CA ALA A 178 -3.91 3.71 -7.64
C ALA A 178 -4.53 3.18 -8.95
N ALA A 179 -5.85 3.34 -9.16
CA ALA A 179 -6.48 2.90 -10.39
C ALA A 179 -6.01 3.65 -11.67
N ILE A 180 -5.68 4.94 -11.57
CA ILE A 180 -5.14 5.75 -12.69
C ILE A 180 -3.70 5.34 -13.03
N LEU A 181 -2.89 5.00 -12.03
CA LEU A 181 -1.49 4.61 -12.19
C LEU A 181 -1.34 3.11 -12.54
N ASP A 182 -2.08 2.24 -11.86
CA ASP A 182 -2.00 0.78 -11.99
C ASP A 182 -2.79 0.27 -13.21
N ASN A 183 -3.79 1.02 -13.67
CA ASN A 183 -4.48 0.77 -14.92
C ASN A 183 -4.47 2.00 -15.85
N PRO A 184 -3.36 2.27 -16.56
CA PRO A 184 -3.20 3.45 -17.41
C PRO A 184 -4.27 3.60 -18.50
N GLY A 185 -4.95 2.51 -18.87
CA GLY A 185 -5.99 2.47 -19.89
C GLY A 185 -7.41 2.67 -19.38
N ALA A 186 -7.66 2.65 -18.06
CA ALA A 186 -9.00 2.65 -17.48
C ALA A 186 -9.84 3.88 -17.86
N PHE A 187 -9.20 5.04 -18.01
CA PHE A 187 -9.90 6.31 -18.13
C PHE A 187 -9.91 6.90 -19.54
N GLY A 188 -9.03 6.43 -20.45
CA GLY A 188 -8.89 6.95 -21.81
C GLY A 188 -8.67 8.47 -21.89
N ASP A 189 -8.71 9.02 -23.10
CA ASP A 189 -8.44 10.46 -23.32
C ASP A 189 -9.45 11.39 -22.64
N VAL A 190 -10.75 11.05 -22.72
CA VAL A 190 -11.84 11.86 -22.13
C VAL A 190 -11.69 11.92 -20.62
N GLY A 191 -11.35 10.80 -20.02
CA GLY A 191 -11.17 10.71 -18.59
C GLY A 191 -9.95 11.45 -18.07
N LEU A 192 -8.82 11.32 -18.75
CA LEU A 192 -7.59 12.05 -18.39
C LEU A 192 -7.79 13.57 -18.52
N ARG A 193 -8.55 14.03 -19.52
CA ARG A 193 -8.94 15.44 -19.64
C ARG A 193 -9.82 15.91 -18.49
N HIS A 194 -10.79 15.09 -18.07
CA HIS A 194 -11.65 15.40 -16.94
C HIS A 194 -10.84 15.53 -15.64
N GLN A 195 -9.95 14.57 -15.37
CA GLN A 195 -9.08 14.57 -14.20
C GLN A 195 -8.11 15.75 -14.18
N ALA A 196 -7.56 16.13 -15.33
CA ALA A 196 -6.70 17.30 -15.46
C ALA A 196 -7.43 18.63 -15.17
N GLY A 197 -8.76 18.66 -15.31
CA GLY A 197 -9.60 19.81 -14.95
C GLY A 197 -10.12 19.78 -13.52
N SER A 198 -9.81 18.74 -12.74
CA SER A 198 -10.33 18.57 -11.38
C SER A 198 -9.86 19.70 -10.45
N PRO A 199 -10.71 20.19 -9.53
CA PRO A 199 -10.27 21.16 -8.52
C PRO A 199 -9.22 20.58 -7.56
N PHE A 200 -9.13 19.26 -7.46
CA PHE A 200 -8.26 18.55 -6.53
C PHE A 200 -6.87 18.27 -7.14
N PRO A 201 -5.77 18.82 -6.60
CA PRO A 201 -4.42 18.67 -7.13
C PRO A 201 -3.98 17.22 -7.37
N ARG A 202 -4.40 16.29 -6.51
CA ARG A 202 -4.10 14.85 -6.60
C ARG A 202 -4.60 14.18 -7.88
N TYR A 203 -5.73 14.63 -8.43
CA TYR A 203 -6.27 14.11 -9.68
C TYR A 203 -5.50 14.62 -10.89
N ARG A 204 -5.12 15.91 -10.85
CA ARG A 204 -4.29 16.53 -11.87
C ARG A 204 -2.88 15.92 -11.88
N TRP A 205 -2.33 15.61 -10.70
CA TRP A 205 -1.09 14.82 -10.56
C TRP A 205 -1.22 13.44 -11.22
N ALA A 206 -2.26 12.67 -10.90
CA ALA A 206 -2.45 11.34 -11.46
C ALA A 206 -2.63 11.37 -12.99
N ALA A 207 -3.36 12.37 -13.51
CA ALA A 207 -3.45 12.63 -14.94
C ALA A 207 -2.07 12.99 -15.54
N ALA A 208 -1.26 13.80 -14.86
CA ALA A 208 0.09 14.12 -15.33
C ALA A 208 1.03 12.90 -15.34
N GLU A 209 0.90 11.98 -14.40
CA GLU A 209 1.76 10.80 -14.27
C GLU A 209 1.37 9.66 -15.25
N ASN A 210 0.11 9.59 -15.65
CA ASN A 210 -0.37 8.52 -16.53
C ASN A 210 0.31 8.57 -17.93
N PRO A 211 0.95 7.47 -18.39
CA PRO A 211 1.71 7.46 -19.64
C PRO A 211 0.87 7.64 -20.91
N ASN A 212 -0.46 7.50 -20.83
CA ASN A 212 -1.39 7.68 -21.93
C ASN A 212 -1.94 9.12 -22.02
N THR A 213 -1.49 10.04 -21.17
CA THR A 213 -2.02 11.40 -21.13
C THR A 213 -1.76 12.16 -22.43
N PRO A 214 -2.81 12.74 -23.05
CA PRO A 214 -2.66 13.47 -24.29
C PRO A 214 -1.64 14.63 -24.20
N PRO A 215 -0.82 14.85 -25.24
CA PRO A 215 0.17 15.93 -25.27
C PRO A 215 -0.34 17.33 -24.89
N ASP A 216 -1.55 17.68 -25.31
CA ASP A 216 -2.16 18.99 -25.02
C ASP A 216 -2.60 19.12 -23.55
N VAL A 217 -2.95 18.00 -22.91
CA VAL A 217 -3.24 17.96 -21.47
C VAL A 217 -1.95 18.11 -20.67
N LEU A 218 -0.86 17.42 -21.09
CA LEU A 218 0.46 17.60 -20.47
C LEU A 218 0.97 19.04 -20.60
N ASP A 219 0.75 19.69 -21.75
CA ASP A 219 1.10 21.11 -21.94
C ASP A 219 0.33 22.03 -20.99
N ALA A 220 -0.98 21.78 -20.80
CA ALA A 220 -1.79 22.54 -19.85
C ALA A 220 -1.32 22.35 -18.39
N LEU A 221 -1.10 21.09 -17.98
CA LEU A 221 -0.66 20.75 -16.61
C LEU A 221 0.78 21.20 -16.31
N ALA A 222 1.61 21.43 -17.33
CA ALA A 222 2.95 21.96 -17.14
C ALA A 222 2.97 23.38 -16.53
N SER A 223 1.84 24.09 -16.54
CA SER A 223 1.68 25.42 -15.92
C SER A 223 0.97 25.34 -14.56
N ASP A 224 0.73 24.13 -14.04
CA ASP A 224 0.07 23.93 -12.75
C ASP A 224 1.01 24.29 -11.60
N VAL A 225 0.56 25.26 -10.80
CA VAL A 225 1.32 25.80 -9.67
C VAL A 225 1.12 24.99 -8.39
N GLU A 226 0.07 24.18 -8.34
CA GLU A 226 -0.28 23.41 -7.15
C GLU A 226 0.67 22.23 -6.94
N SER A 227 0.76 21.82 -5.68
CA SER A 227 1.57 20.70 -5.23
C SER A 227 0.72 19.67 -4.50
N VAL A 228 1.17 18.43 -4.51
CA VAL A 228 0.57 17.33 -3.74
C VAL A 228 1.53 16.87 -2.64
N PRO A 229 1.04 16.33 -1.51
CA PRO A 229 1.92 15.76 -0.49
C PRO A 229 2.81 14.66 -1.08
N GLY A 230 4.11 14.73 -0.77
CA GLY A 230 5.11 13.75 -1.18
C GLY A 230 5.22 12.57 -0.21
N ARG A 231 6.21 11.71 -0.44
CA ARG A 231 6.47 10.51 0.38
C ARG A 231 6.89 10.83 1.82
N TYR A 232 7.43 12.03 2.06
CA TYR A 232 7.90 12.46 3.38
C TYR A 232 7.02 13.61 3.88
N ILE A 233 6.80 13.62 5.20
CA ILE A 233 6.08 14.71 5.87
C ILE A 233 6.79 16.04 5.56
N GLY A 234 6.04 17.06 5.16
CA GLY A 234 6.57 18.37 4.77
C GLY A 234 7.11 18.47 3.34
N HIS A 235 7.20 17.37 2.59
CA HIS A 235 7.61 17.38 1.18
C HIS A 235 6.41 17.63 0.27
N TRP A 236 6.50 18.60 -0.63
CA TRP A 236 5.45 18.93 -1.59
C TRP A 236 5.94 18.70 -3.02
N ASN A 237 5.22 17.87 -3.75
CA ASN A 237 5.50 17.49 -5.13
C ASN A 237 4.72 18.41 -6.08
N PRO A 238 5.36 19.31 -6.83
CA PRO A 238 4.66 20.15 -7.79
C PRO A 238 4.08 19.32 -8.94
N ILE A 239 2.83 19.51 -9.36
CA ILE A 239 2.20 18.69 -10.42
C ILE A 239 3.02 18.65 -11.72
N ARG A 240 3.64 19.77 -12.08
CA ARG A 240 4.58 19.89 -13.20
C ARG A 240 5.78 18.93 -13.14
N MET A 241 6.13 18.42 -11.96
CA MET A 241 7.12 17.35 -11.77
C MET A 241 6.67 16.04 -12.42
N ALA A 242 5.41 15.65 -12.22
CA ALA A 242 4.83 14.48 -12.89
C ALA A 242 4.79 14.67 -14.41
N VAL A 243 4.48 15.88 -14.88
CA VAL A 243 4.55 16.23 -16.31
C VAL A 243 5.97 16.08 -16.86
N ALA A 244 6.98 16.53 -16.13
CA ALA A 244 8.38 16.37 -16.53
C ALA A 244 8.80 14.89 -16.57
N ALA A 245 8.31 14.06 -15.64
CA ALA A 245 8.60 12.63 -15.55
C ALA A 245 7.90 11.79 -16.64
N ASN A 246 6.77 12.28 -17.18
CA ASN A 246 5.94 11.50 -18.10
C ASN A 246 6.65 11.21 -19.44
N PRO A 247 6.75 9.94 -19.88
CA PRO A 247 7.43 9.57 -21.13
C PRO A 247 6.72 10.08 -22.39
N GLY A 248 5.45 10.46 -22.27
CA GLY A 248 4.62 11.05 -23.31
C GLY A 248 4.84 12.55 -23.52
N THR A 249 5.57 13.24 -22.63
CA THR A 249 5.69 14.70 -22.64
C THR A 249 6.36 15.21 -23.92
N PRO A 250 5.76 16.24 -24.58
CA PRO A 250 6.36 16.86 -25.76
C PRO A 250 7.68 17.56 -25.45
N VAL A 251 8.57 17.58 -26.44
CA VAL A 251 9.90 18.20 -26.34
C VAL A 251 9.81 19.68 -25.97
N GLU A 252 8.84 20.40 -26.52
CA GLU A 252 8.61 21.82 -26.27
C GLU A 252 8.23 22.07 -24.81
N VAL A 253 7.43 21.17 -24.23
CA VAL A 253 7.02 21.23 -22.82
C VAL A 253 8.19 20.88 -21.91
N ILE A 254 8.96 19.82 -22.22
CA ILE A 254 10.19 19.47 -21.48
C ILE A 254 11.17 20.64 -21.48
N SER A 255 11.34 21.32 -22.61
CA SER A 255 12.26 22.46 -22.74
C SER A 255 11.87 23.63 -21.82
N ARG A 256 10.56 23.85 -21.61
CA ARG A 256 10.05 24.85 -20.67
C ARG A 256 10.25 24.42 -19.21
N LEU A 257 9.97 23.16 -18.90
CA LEU A 257 10.14 22.58 -17.55
C LEU A 257 11.61 22.46 -17.13
N ALA A 258 12.54 22.36 -18.07
CA ALA A 258 13.97 22.41 -17.80
C ALA A 258 14.44 23.76 -17.26
N THR A 259 13.62 24.81 -17.34
CA THR A 259 13.89 26.13 -16.75
C THR A 259 13.00 26.43 -15.55
N ASP A 260 12.33 25.42 -14.98
CA ASP A 260 11.45 25.61 -13.81
C ASP A 260 12.24 26.04 -12.57
N ASP A 261 11.64 26.88 -11.72
CA ASP A 261 12.28 27.33 -10.48
C ASP A 261 12.53 26.16 -9.51
N HIS A 262 11.68 25.13 -9.55
CA HIS A 262 11.80 23.97 -8.67
C HIS A 262 12.82 22.95 -9.19
N ALA A 263 13.87 22.70 -8.41
CA ALA A 263 14.96 21.81 -8.81
C ALA A 263 14.50 20.39 -9.16
N ASP A 264 13.52 19.83 -8.43
CA ASP A 264 13.01 18.50 -8.74
C ASP A 264 12.31 18.44 -10.11
N VAL A 265 11.64 19.51 -10.54
CA VAL A 265 11.02 19.58 -11.88
C VAL A 265 12.10 19.56 -12.97
N ARG A 266 13.16 20.37 -12.79
CA ARG A 266 14.32 20.38 -13.69
C ARG A 266 15.05 19.04 -13.71
N TRP A 267 15.13 18.37 -12.56
CA TRP A 267 15.67 17.02 -12.45
C TRP A 267 14.85 16.07 -13.31
N PHE A 268 13.54 15.96 -13.11
CA PHE A 268 12.72 15.04 -13.94
C PHE A 268 12.76 15.41 -15.42
N ALA A 269 12.89 16.69 -15.77
CA ALA A 269 13.13 17.13 -17.15
C ALA A 269 14.48 16.64 -17.68
N ALA A 270 15.56 16.64 -16.89
CA ALA A 270 16.85 16.06 -17.28
C ALA A 270 16.79 14.54 -17.46
N ALA A 271 16.00 13.86 -16.63
CA ALA A 271 15.85 12.40 -16.63
C ALA A 271 14.96 11.89 -17.79
N ASN A 272 14.10 12.72 -18.35
CA ASN A 272 13.13 12.31 -19.35
C ASN A 272 13.81 11.78 -20.63
N PRO A 273 13.48 10.57 -21.13
CA PRO A 273 14.12 10.00 -22.31
C PRO A 273 14.00 10.82 -23.60
N ARG A 274 13.02 11.75 -23.66
CA ARG A 274 12.78 12.64 -24.80
C ARG A 274 13.53 13.95 -24.72
N THR A 275 14.32 14.19 -23.67
CA THR A 275 15.01 15.46 -23.47
C THR A 275 16.03 15.72 -24.59
N PRO A 276 15.87 16.83 -25.33
CA PRO A 276 16.79 17.20 -26.40
C PRO A 276 18.21 17.47 -25.90
N ILE A 277 19.19 17.32 -26.79
CA ILE A 277 20.60 17.49 -26.43
C ILE A 277 20.95 18.95 -26.09
N ASP A 278 20.34 19.93 -26.75
CA ASP A 278 20.50 21.35 -26.45
C ASP A 278 19.97 21.71 -25.05
N VAL A 279 18.87 21.08 -24.63
CA VAL A 279 18.34 21.22 -23.26
C VAL A 279 19.29 20.59 -22.25
N LEU A 280 19.81 19.38 -22.51
CA LEU A 280 20.82 18.74 -21.65
C LEU A 280 22.12 19.56 -21.57
N GLU A 281 22.52 20.23 -22.66
CA GLU A 281 23.68 21.12 -22.67
C GLU A 281 23.50 22.35 -21.79
N ALA A 282 22.27 22.88 -21.69
CA ALA A 282 21.92 23.93 -20.74
C ALA A 282 21.91 23.42 -19.30
N LEU A 283 21.22 22.29 -19.04
CA LEU A 283 21.11 21.67 -17.70
C LEU A 283 22.44 21.15 -17.15
N ALA A 284 23.45 20.93 -17.98
CA ALA A 284 24.80 20.61 -17.51
C ALA A 284 25.47 21.74 -16.71
N GLY A 285 24.91 22.95 -16.77
CA GLY A 285 25.32 24.09 -15.95
C GLY A 285 24.34 24.42 -14.82
N ASP A 286 23.37 23.56 -14.52
CA ASP A 286 22.40 23.79 -13.44
C ASP A 286 23.10 23.92 -12.08
N ASP A 287 22.56 24.74 -11.18
CA ASP A 287 23.13 24.93 -9.84
C ASP A 287 22.93 23.67 -8.98
N ASP A 288 21.82 22.95 -9.15
CA ASP A 288 21.55 21.71 -8.41
C ASP A 288 22.35 20.53 -8.99
N SER A 289 23.17 19.90 -8.15
CA SER A 289 24.05 18.80 -8.56
C SER A 289 23.29 17.53 -8.94
N ARG A 290 22.08 17.30 -8.43
CA ARG A 290 21.20 16.18 -8.81
C ARG A 290 20.79 16.34 -10.27
N VAL A 291 20.40 17.54 -10.70
CA VAL A 291 20.08 17.82 -12.11
C VAL A 291 21.26 17.46 -13.01
N ARG A 292 22.47 17.91 -12.64
CA ARG A 292 23.71 17.59 -13.38
C ARG A 292 24.04 16.09 -13.38
N CYS A 293 23.71 15.36 -12.30
CA CYS A 293 23.84 13.90 -12.24
C CYS A 293 22.98 13.19 -13.29
N PHE A 294 21.74 13.63 -13.49
CA PHE A 294 20.85 13.05 -14.50
C PHE A 294 21.30 13.39 -15.92
N VAL A 295 21.84 14.60 -16.15
CA VAL A 295 22.49 14.92 -17.42
C VAL A 295 23.68 14.00 -17.68
N ALA A 296 24.50 13.71 -16.67
CA ALA A 296 25.63 12.78 -16.80
C ALA A 296 25.18 11.33 -17.08
N GLU A 297 24.06 10.89 -16.51
CA GLU A 297 23.51 9.54 -16.71
C GLU A 297 22.75 9.40 -18.04
N HIS A 298 22.22 10.50 -18.58
CA HIS A 298 21.30 10.48 -19.71
C HIS A 298 21.88 9.77 -20.95
N ARG A 299 21.07 8.93 -21.59
CA ARG A 299 21.52 8.03 -22.68
C ARG A 299 21.93 8.78 -23.95
N THR A 300 21.40 9.99 -24.16
CA THR A 300 21.73 10.84 -25.32
C THR A 300 22.93 11.74 -25.09
N SER A 301 23.45 11.83 -23.85
CA SER A 301 24.58 12.70 -23.51
C SER A 301 25.79 12.42 -24.39
N THR A 302 26.35 13.50 -24.94
CA THR A 302 27.45 13.44 -25.89
C THR A 302 28.78 13.28 -25.17
N SER A 303 29.79 12.76 -25.87
CA SER A 303 31.16 12.68 -25.33
C SER A 303 31.73 14.05 -24.96
N VAL A 304 31.34 15.11 -25.67
CA VAL A 304 31.75 16.49 -25.37
C VAL A 304 31.14 16.95 -24.05
N LEU A 305 29.84 16.72 -23.85
CA LEU A 305 29.13 17.07 -22.63
C LEU A 305 29.69 16.33 -21.41
N LEU A 306 29.85 15.00 -21.54
CA LEU A 306 30.45 14.17 -20.50
C LEU A 306 31.91 14.58 -20.21
N GLY A 307 32.67 15.01 -21.22
CA GLY A 307 34.02 15.53 -21.04
C GLY A 307 34.09 16.83 -20.21
N ARG A 308 33.04 17.67 -20.28
CA ARG A 308 32.88 18.85 -19.43
C ARG A 308 32.55 18.46 -17.99
N LEU A 309 31.53 17.61 -17.81
CA LEU A 309 31.07 17.15 -16.48
C LEU A 309 32.08 16.26 -15.75
N ALA A 310 33.07 15.67 -16.43
CA ALA A 310 34.16 14.94 -15.81
C ALA A 310 35.07 15.79 -14.88
N GLY A 311 34.83 17.11 -14.81
CA GLY A 311 35.48 18.02 -13.87
C GLY A 311 34.48 18.74 -12.97
N ASP A 312 33.26 18.23 -12.83
CA ASP A 312 32.26 18.77 -11.92
C ASP A 312 32.76 18.77 -10.47
N LEU A 313 32.31 19.73 -9.68
CA LEU A 313 32.68 19.83 -8.26
C LEU A 313 32.08 18.67 -7.46
N GLU A 314 30.88 18.21 -7.84
CA GLU A 314 30.18 17.15 -7.11
C GLU A 314 30.70 15.75 -7.51
N PRO A 315 31.20 14.94 -6.56
CA PRO A 315 31.68 13.59 -6.85
C PRO A 315 30.63 12.67 -7.49
N ASP A 316 29.35 12.79 -7.09
CA ASP A 316 28.27 11.98 -7.66
C ASP A 316 28.05 12.26 -9.16
N VAL A 317 28.20 13.52 -9.60
CA VAL A 317 28.16 13.87 -11.03
C VAL A 317 29.30 13.19 -11.77
N ARG A 318 30.54 13.30 -11.25
CA ARG A 318 31.72 12.66 -11.84
C ARG A 318 31.59 11.13 -11.88
N ARG A 319 31.00 10.53 -10.84
CA ARG A 319 30.71 9.08 -10.78
C ARG A 319 29.74 8.67 -11.90
N ASN A 320 28.67 9.43 -12.11
CA ASN A 320 27.71 9.16 -13.18
C ASN A 320 28.35 9.33 -14.57
N VAL A 321 29.21 10.33 -14.75
CA VAL A 321 30.01 10.48 -15.98
C VAL A 321 30.89 9.25 -16.21
N ALA A 322 31.57 8.75 -15.17
CA ALA A 322 32.41 7.56 -15.26
C ALA A 322 31.61 6.28 -15.56
N ALA A 323 30.38 6.16 -15.06
CA ALA A 323 29.48 5.04 -15.31
C ALA A 323 28.85 5.07 -16.72
N ASN A 324 28.73 6.24 -17.34
CA ASN A 324 28.08 6.38 -18.64
C ASN A 324 28.91 5.73 -19.77
N ARG A 325 28.30 4.78 -20.51
CA ARG A 325 28.95 4.04 -21.61
C ARG A 325 29.52 4.95 -22.73
N ARG A 326 28.99 6.16 -22.89
CA ARG A 326 29.46 7.15 -23.88
C ARG A 326 30.62 8.00 -23.38
N CYS A 327 31.05 7.84 -22.13
CA CYS A 327 32.17 8.57 -21.54
C CYS A 327 33.43 8.43 -22.41
N PRO A 328 34.10 9.54 -22.76
CA PRO A 328 35.33 9.50 -23.56
C PRO A 328 36.50 8.99 -22.71
N LEU A 329 37.40 8.22 -23.32
CA LEU A 329 38.55 7.63 -22.63
C LEU A 329 39.45 8.70 -21.96
N ALA A 330 39.54 9.89 -22.55
CA ALA A 330 40.29 11.01 -21.97
C ALA A 330 39.69 11.50 -20.63
N ALA A 331 38.36 11.47 -20.48
CA ALA A 331 37.70 11.81 -19.22
C ALA A 331 37.90 10.70 -18.19
N LEU A 332 37.77 9.43 -18.58
CA LEU A 332 38.05 8.29 -17.69
C LEU A 332 39.49 8.32 -17.15
N ARG A 333 40.48 8.64 -17.99
CA ARG A 333 41.88 8.79 -17.55
C ARG A 333 42.09 9.89 -16.53
N ARG A 334 41.36 11.01 -16.65
CA ARG A 334 41.40 12.08 -15.64
C ARG A 334 40.77 11.61 -14.32
N MET A 335 39.60 10.96 -14.39
CA MET A 335 38.86 10.48 -13.22
C MET A 335 39.46 9.22 -12.58
N ALA A 336 40.41 8.55 -13.23
CA ALA A 336 41.12 7.42 -12.62
C ALA A 336 41.93 7.85 -11.38
N ILE A 337 42.40 9.09 -11.35
CA ILE A 337 43.10 9.70 -10.21
C ILE A 337 42.20 10.66 -9.43
N ASP A 338 40.87 10.51 -9.56
CA ASP A 338 39.92 11.33 -8.82
C ASP A 338 40.15 11.17 -7.30
N GLU A 339 39.87 12.22 -6.54
CA GLU A 339 39.98 12.19 -5.08
C GLU A 339 38.94 11.26 -4.45
N ASP A 340 37.77 11.17 -5.06
CA ASP A 340 36.67 10.34 -4.57
C ASP A 340 36.84 8.87 -4.98
N GLU A 341 36.73 7.99 -4.00
CA GLU A 341 36.91 6.55 -4.20
C GLU A 341 35.80 5.93 -5.06
N HIS A 342 34.56 6.41 -4.97
CA HIS A 342 33.45 5.90 -5.76
C HIS A 342 33.61 6.25 -7.24
N VAL A 343 34.13 7.44 -7.55
CA VAL A 343 34.50 7.84 -8.91
C VAL A 343 35.56 6.90 -9.48
N ARG A 344 36.65 6.64 -8.72
CA ARG A 344 37.71 5.71 -9.15
C ARG A 344 37.17 4.29 -9.38
N LYS A 345 36.33 3.78 -8.46
CA LYS A 345 35.65 2.48 -8.62
C LYS A 345 34.80 2.42 -9.89
N ALA A 346 34.05 3.48 -10.19
CA ALA A 346 33.24 3.56 -11.41
C ALA A 346 34.12 3.54 -12.68
N VAL A 347 35.27 4.22 -12.67
CA VAL A 347 36.25 4.15 -13.77
C VAL A 347 36.80 2.73 -13.96
N ALA A 348 37.19 2.06 -12.87
CA ALA A 348 37.73 0.69 -12.94
C ALA A 348 36.69 -0.32 -13.48
N ALA A 349 35.41 -0.12 -13.14
CA ALA A 349 34.30 -0.94 -13.60
C ALA A 349 33.83 -0.61 -15.03
N HIS A 350 34.29 0.50 -15.63
CA HIS A 350 33.78 0.95 -16.91
C HIS A 350 34.17 0.00 -18.06
N PRO A 351 33.27 -0.32 -19.02
CA PRO A 351 33.54 -1.28 -20.09
C PRO A 351 34.72 -0.94 -21.01
N LYS A 352 35.09 0.36 -21.09
CA LYS A 352 36.26 0.83 -21.87
C LYS A 352 37.57 0.84 -21.07
N ALA A 353 37.57 0.43 -19.80
CA ALA A 353 38.78 0.42 -19.00
C ALA A 353 39.71 -0.73 -19.40
N ASP A 354 40.92 -0.38 -19.83
CA ASP A 354 42.03 -1.30 -20.02
C ASP A 354 42.75 -1.55 -18.68
N GLU A 355 43.70 -2.47 -18.67
CA GLU A 355 44.41 -2.87 -17.44
C GLU A 355 45.13 -1.69 -16.79
N ASP A 356 45.78 -0.84 -17.59
CA ASP A 356 46.48 0.35 -17.13
C ASP A 356 45.52 1.33 -16.45
N LEU A 357 44.32 1.54 -17.02
CA LEU A 357 43.31 2.40 -16.44
C LEU A 357 42.72 1.83 -15.15
N ARG A 358 42.54 0.51 -15.06
CA ARG A 358 42.10 -0.15 -13.83
C ARG A 358 43.12 0.01 -12.73
N LEU A 359 44.41 -0.24 -13.02
CA LEU A 359 45.51 -0.07 -12.06
C LEU A 359 45.63 1.37 -11.58
N LEU A 360 45.44 2.34 -12.46
CA LEU A 360 45.46 3.76 -12.10
C LEU A 360 44.30 4.16 -11.17
N ALA A 361 43.16 3.48 -11.29
CA ALA A 361 41.96 3.71 -10.49
C ALA A 361 41.90 2.89 -9.18
N VAL A 362 42.91 2.08 -8.86
CA VAL A 362 42.99 1.39 -7.57
C VAL A 362 43.33 2.42 -6.48
N PRO A 363 42.57 2.48 -5.36
CA PRO A 363 42.93 3.37 -4.25
C PRO A 363 44.33 3.05 -3.71
N PRO A 364 45.11 4.05 -3.26
CA PRO A 364 46.31 3.76 -2.47
C PRO A 364 45.92 2.90 -1.26
N GLU A 365 46.76 1.93 -0.89
CA GLU A 365 46.49 1.07 0.27
C GLU A 365 46.17 1.95 1.49
N PRO A 366 45.09 1.65 2.25
CA PRO A 366 44.77 2.42 3.44
C PRO A 366 45.98 2.36 4.38
N GLU A 367 46.44 3.52 4.87
CA GLU A 367 47.46 3.54 5.91
C GLU A 367 46.96 2.68 7.09
N PRO A 368 47.80 1.78 7.64
CA PRO A 368 47.36 0.90 8.72
C PRO A 368 46.89 1.74 9.90
N GLU A 369 45.65 1.50 10.37
CA GLU A 369 45.10 2.19 11.53
C GLU A 369 46.07 2.11 12.73
N PRO A 370 46.27 3.20 13.49
CA PRO A 370 47.08 3.15 14.69
C PRO A 370 46.46 2.15 15.67
N VAL A 371 47.24 1.12 16.00
CA VAL A 371 46.86 0.05 16.93
C VAL A 371 46.33 0.67 18.23
N PRO A 372 45.08 0.43 18.64
CA PRO A 372 44.58 0.98 19.89
C PRO A 372 45.37 0.38 21.06
N ASP A 373 45.88 1.25 21.94
CA ASP A 373 46.69 0.92 23.12
C ASP A 373 45.93 -0.02 24.06
N ARG A 374 46.15 -1.33 23.91
CA ARG A 374 45.57 -2.37 24.75
C ARG A 374 46.31 -2.41 26.09
N ARG A 375 45.86 -1.58 27.04
CA ARG A 375 46.17 -1.82 28.45
C ARG A 375 45.40 -3.06 28.96
N PRO A 376 46.05 -3.98 29.69
CA PRO A 376 45.39 -5.19 30.16
C PRO A 376 44.42 -4.87 31.31
N ARG A 377 43.12 -5.17 31.12
CA ARG A 377 42.15 -5.23 32.21
C ARG A 377 42.15 -6.60 32.87
N ALA A 378 42.16 -6.57 34.20
CA ALA A 378 42.30 -7.71 35.09
C ALA A 378 41.07 -8.64 35.14
N HIS A 379 41.38 -9.90 35.46
CA HIS A 379 40.55 -11.08 35.68
C HIS A 379 39.11 -10.88 36.20
N ARG A 380 38.16 -11.60 35.58
CA ARG A 380 36.99 -12.17 36.28
C ARG A 380 36.79 -13.63 35.88
N ARG A 381 36.47 -14.44 36.89
CA ARG A 381 36.61 -15.91 37.00
C ARG A 381 35.69 -16.71 36.08
N THR A 382 36.23 -17.78 35.50
CA THR A 382 35.51 -18.87 34.82
C THR A 382 34.73 -19.74 35.82
N ARG A 383 33.47 -20.07 35.49
CA ARG A 383 32.63 -21.05 36.20
C ARG A 383 32.88 -22.46 35.63
N PRO A 384 32.93 -23.54 36.43
CA PRO A 384 33.09 -24.89 35.92
C PRO A 384 31.76 -25.42 35.33
N ALA A 385 31.90 -26.28 34.30
CA ALA A 385 30.79 -26.88 33.56
C ALA A 385 29.97 -27.85 34.44
N PRO A 386 28.63 -27.88 34.33
CA PRO A 386 27.81 -28.91 34.94
C PRO A 386 27.84 -30.21 34.12
N THR A 387 27.85 -31.34 34.83
CA THR A 387 27.69 -32.71 34.32
C THR A 387 26.28 -32.95 33.75
N PRO A 388 26.12 -33.89 32.79
CA PRO A 388 24.84 -34.10 32.11
C PRO A 388 23.87 -34.92 32.98
N GLU A 389 22.65 -34.39 33.14
CA GLU A 389 21.47 -35.10 33.63
C GLU A 389 20.58 -35.54 32.44
N PRO A 390 19.74 -36.58 32.61
CA PRO A 390 19.18 -37.36 31.51
C PRO A 390 18.15 -36.57 30.69
N THR A 391 18.24 -36.74 29.36
CA THR A 391 17.37 -36.14 28.35
C THR A 391 15.89 -36.54 28.51
N PRO A 392 14.97 -35.58 28.69
CA PRO A 392 13.58 -35.75 28.27
C PRO A 392 13.50 -35.63 26.75
N THR A 393 12.80 -36.54 26.08
CA THR A 393 12.67 -36.60 24.61
C THR A 393 11.64 -35.58 24.11
N PRO A 394 12.04 -34.55 23.35
CA PRO A 394 11.14 -33.69 22.58
C PRO A 394 11.13 -34.13 21.11
N CYS A 395 10.10 -33.77 20.35
CA CYS A 395 10.04 -33.97 18.90
C CYS A 395 11.28 -33.32 18.23
N ASP A 396 12.00 -34.06 17.38
CA ASP A 396 13.24 -33.67 16.71
C ASP A 396 13.04 -32.51 15.70
N GLY A 397 12.81 -31.31 16.23
CA GLY A 397 12.60 -30.06 15.51
C GLY A 397 13.86 -29.50 14.86
N GLU A 398 14.34 -30.14 13.79
CA GLU A 398 15.20 -29.51 12.77
C GLU A 398 14.65 -29.65 11.34
N THR A 399 13.44 -30.21 11.16
CA THR A 399 12.75 -30.25 9.84
C THR A 399 11.42 -29.48 9.80
N CYS A 400 11.01 -28.86 10.91
CA CYS A 400 9.68 -28.27 11.09
C CYS A 400 9.60 -26.77 10.83
N ALA A 401 10.52 -26.18 10.06
CA ALA A 401 10.50 -24.74 9.78
C ALA A 401 9.18 -24.25 9.15
N ASN A 402 8.40 -25.16 8.54
CA ASN A 402 7.11 -24.88 7.92
C ASN A 402 6.03 -25.90 8.31
N VAL A 403 5.90 -26.30 9.59
CA VAL A 403 4.90 -27.28 10.08
C VAL A 403 4.27 -26.80 11.39
N ILE A 404 2.94 -26.69 11.45
CA ILE A 404 2.22 -26.35 12.70
C ILE A 404 1.93 -27.65 13.47
N CYS A 405 2.31 -27.68 14.76
CA CYS A 405 2.14 -28.87 15.62
C CYS A 405 0.99 -28.70 16.62
N PHE A 406 0.04 -29.65 16.61
CA PHE A 406 -1.07 -29.76 17.55
C PHE A 406 -0.93 -31.07 18.36
N GLY A 407 -0.14 -31.05 19.42
CA GLY A 407 0.17 -32.28 20.18
C GLY A 407 0.85 -33.32 19.27
N ASP A 408 0.18 -34.46 19.03
CA ASP A 408 0.68 -35.56 18.18
C ASP A 408 0.39 -35.37 16.67
N VAL A 409 -0.32 -34.31 16.28
CA VAL A 409 -0.73 -34.04 14.88
C VAL A 409 0.16 -32.96 14.26
N HIS A 410 0.82 -33.30 13.15
CA HIS A 410 1.67 -32.39 12.38
C HIS A 410 0.94 -31.95 11.11
N VAL A 411 0.65 -30.65 10.99
CA VAL A 411 0.05 -30.07 9.78
C VAL A 411 1.18 -29.58 8.87
N GLY A 412 1.47 -30.34 7.82
CA GLY A 412 2.54 -30.03 6.85
C GLY A 412 2.18 -28.90 5.89
N THR A 413 3.19 -28.39 5.18
CA THR A 413 3.08 -27.32 4.17
C THR A 413 1.94 -27.51 3.17
N ASP A 414 1.65 -28.74 2.74
CA ASP A 414 0.64 -28.98 1.69
C ASP A 414 -0.82 -28.72 2.15
N LEU A 415 -1.08 -28.83 3.46
CA LEU A 415 -2.37 -28.46 4.06
C LEU A 415 -2.43 -26.95 4.32
N MET A 416 -1.29 -26.33 4.61
CA MET A 416 -1.15 -24.88 4.75
C MET A 416 -1.29 -24.18 3.40
N TYR A 417 -0.65 -24.64 2.32
CA TYR A 417 -0.82 -24.10 0.96
C TYR A 417 -2.24 -24.25 0.42
N PHE A 418 -2.95 -25.34 0.78
CA PHE A 418 -4.37 -25.48 0.42
C PHE A 418 -5.26 -24.51 1.20
N ALA A 419 -4.87 -24.20 2.44
CA ALA A 419 -5.59 -23.26 3.29
C ALA A 419 -5.24 -21.81 2.94
N GLU A 420 -3.99 -21.48 2.60
CA GLU A 420 -3.48 -20.15 2.18
C GLU A 420 -4.35 -19.49 1.12
N GLU A 421 -4.96 -20.25 0.22
CA GLU A 421 -5.85 -19.69 -0.79
C GLU A 421 -7.21 -19.25 -0.20
N PHE A 422 -7.64 -19.79 0.96
CA PHE A 422 -9.01 -19.70 1.47
C PHE A 422 -9.16 -19.61 3.02
N PRO A 423 -8.98 -18.42 3.61
CA PRO A 423 -9.24 -18.20 5.03
C PRO A 423 -10.72 -18.35 5.41
N LEU A 424 -10.99 -18.97 6.58
CA LEU A 424 -12.28 -19.01 7.25
C LEU A 424 -12.79 -17.62 7.63
N ALA A 425 -11.88 -16.76 8.06
CA ALA A 425 -12.12 -15.36 8.35
C ALA A 425 -10.83 -14.58 8.08
N THR A 426 -10.97 -13.38 7.52
CA THR A 426 -9.86 -12.46 7.30
C THR A 426 -10.23 -11.14 7.96
N TRP A 427 -9.25 -10.49 8.55
CA TRP A 427 -9.36 -9.14 9.06
C TRP A 427 -8.13 -8.35 8.62
N SER A 428 -8.36 -7.20 8.01
CA SER A 428 -7.31 -6.31 7.54
C SER A 428 -7.35 -5.03 8.37
N TYR A 429 -6.19 -4.57 8.82
CA TYR A 429 -6.06 -3.29 9.51
C TYR A 429 -5.14 -2.35 8.73
N GLU A 430 -5.48 -1.07 8.72
CA GLU A 430 -4.54 -0.01 8.38
C GLU A 430 -3.76 0.29 9.67
N GLY A 431 -2.47 -0.03 9.69
CA GLY A 431 -1.60 0.36 10.80
C GLY A 431 -1.44 1.88 10.86
N ASP A 432 -0.97 2.39 12.00
CA ASP A 432 -0.79 3.82 12.29
C ASP A 432 0.18 4.58 11.32
N SER A 433 0.72 3.90 10.30
CA SER A 433 1.65 4.45 9.33
C SER A 433 1.09 4.35 7.90
N PRO A 434 1.21 5.42 7.06
CA PRO A 434 0.75 5.39 5.68
C PRO A 434 1.41 4.25 4.88
N GLY A 435 0.61 3.29 4.41
CA GLY A 435 1.07 2.12 3.65
C GLY A 435 1.38 0.87 4.47
N SER A 436 1.18 0.90 5.80
CA SER A 436 1.20 -0.27 6.66
C SER A 436 -0.15 -0.99 6.58
N VAL A 437 -0.30 -1.92 5.64
CA VAL A 437 -1.48 -2.80 5.58
C VAL A 437 -1.07 -4.17 6.09
N GLY A 438 -1.68 -4.62 7.17
CA GLY A 438 -1.51 -5.97 7.71
C GLY A 438 -2.81 -6.76 7.65
N SER A 439 -2.72 -8.08 7.49
CA SER A 439 -3.88 -8.97 7.44
C SER A 439 -3.73 -10.15 8.38
N PHE A 440 -4.73 -10.36 9.21
CA PHE A 440 -4.89 -11.54 10.04
C PHE A 440 -5.89 -12.48 9.36
N GLU A 441 -5.51 -13.74 9.25
CA GLU A 441 -6.28 -14.77 8.59
C GLU A 441 -6.47 -15.96 9.52
N LEU A 442 -7.68 -16.50 9.56
CA LEU A 442 -8.01 -17.74 10.25
C LEU A 442 -8.22 -18.84 9.24
N TYR A 443 -7.71 -20.01 9.54
CA TYR A 443 -7.85 -21.21 8.72
C TYR A 443 -8.32 -22.36 9.59
N GLY A 444 -8.94 -23.35 8.96
CA GLY A 444 -9.28 -24.57 9.66
C GLY A 444 -9.72 -25.70 8.75
N PHE A 445 -9.44 -26.91 9.21
CA PHE A 445 -9.74 -28.15 8.52
C PHE A 445 -10.02 -29.26 9.55
N ASP A 446 -11.16 -29.92 9.42
CA ASP A 446 -11.55 -31.10 10.23
C ASP A 446 -11.44 -30.89 11.76
N GLY A 447 -11.93 -29.73 12.23
CA GLY A 447 -11.93 -29.39 13.66
C GLY A 447 -10.60 -28.89 14.20
N LEU A 448 -9.54 -28.78 13.40
CA LEU A 448 -8.28 -28.10 13.73
C LEU A 448 -8.25 -26.70 13.12
N TYR A 449 -7.77 -25.71 13.87
CA TYR A 449 -7.76 -24.30 13.47
C TYR A 449 -6.42 -23.64 13.75
N TRP A 450 -6.00 -22.74 12.87
CA TRP A 450 -4.74 -21.99 12.94
C TRP A 450 -4.89 -20.63 12.29
N SER A 451 -4.07 -19.66 12.67
CA SER A 451 -4.07 -18.31 12.10
C SER A 451 -2.77 -17.98 11.39
N HIS A 452 -2.81 -16.97 10.53
CA HIS A 452 -1.67 -16.40 9.84
C HIS A 452 -1.73 -14.88 9.97
N ASP A 453 -0.59 -14.25 10.25
CA ASP A 453 -0.44 -12.81 10.31
C ASP A 453 0.91 -12.39 9.69
N ASP A 454 1.24 -11.10 9.77
CA ASP A 454 2.50 -10.53 9.26
C ASP A 454 3.76 -11.16 9.90
N HIS A 455 3.60 -11.91 11.00
CA HIS A 455 4.66 -12.61 11.73
C HIS A 455 4.67 -14.13 11.48
N GLY A 456 3.75 -14.63 10.66
CA GLY A 456 3.69 -16.03 10.20
C GLY A 456 2.53 -16.83 10.79
N TRP A 457 2.71 -18.15 10.84
CA TRP A 457 1.67 -19.11 11.20
C TRP A 457 1.59 -19.40 12.70
N HIS A 458 0.38 -19.40 13.26
CA HIS A 458 0.12 -19.65 14.68
C HIS A 458 -0.92 -20.77 14.87
N ALA A 459 -0.59 -21.78 15.67
CA ALA A 459 -1.56 -22.80 16.08
C ALA A 459 -2.61 -22.18 17.01
N MET A 460 -3.90 -22.43 16.77
CA MET A 460 -4.94 -22.09 17.74
C MET A 460 -5.28 -23.30 18.61
N ASP A 461 -6.28 -24.10 18.20
CA ASP A 461 -6.72 -25.29 18.93
C ASP A 461 -7.70 -26.12 18.09
N ARG A 462 -8.28 -27.16 18.70
CA ARG A 462 -9.48 -27.83 18.20
C ARG A 462 -10.76 -27.17 18.71
N PHE A 463 -11.71 -26.97 17.81
CA PHE A 463 -13.04 -26.46 18.15
C PHE A 463 -14.12 -27.38 17.57
N ASP A 464 -15.27 -27.44 18.24
CA ASP A 464 -16.38 -28.29 17.83
C ASP A 464 -17.11 -27.73 16.58
N SER A 465 -16.90 -26.45 16.26
CA SER A 465 -17.46 -25.80 15.07
C SER A 465 -16.63 -24.62 14.57
N ASP A 466 -16.83 -24.24 13.29
CA ASP A 466 -16.18 -23.07 12.70
C ASP A 466 -16.64 -21.77 13.36
N GLU A 467 -17.91 -21.67 13.76
CA GLU A 467 -18.43 -20.46 14.43
C GLU A 467 -17.77 -20.26 15.79
N GLU A 468 -17.55 -21.35 16.54
CA GLU A 468 -16.83 -21.31 17.81
C GLU A 468 -15.37 -20.90 17.60
N ALA A 469 -14.69 -21.46 16.60
CA ALA A 469 -13.32 -21.09 16.26
C ALA A 469 -13.19 -19.64 15.77
N ILE A 470 -14.11 -19.18 14.91
CA ILE A 470 -14.15 -17.79 14.43
C ILE A 470 -14.42 -16.85 15.61
N THR A 471 -15.36 -17.20 16.50
CA THR A 471 -15.66 -16.39 17.68
C THR A 471 -14.46 -16.33 18.62
N ALA A 472 -13.80 -17.46 18.88
CA ALA A 472 -12.60 -17.53 19.71
C ALA A 472 -11.42 -16.78 19.08
N TRP A 473 -11.22 -16.90 17.77
CA TRP A 473 -10.19 -16.19 17.01
C TRP A 473 -10.43 -14.68 17.03
N ARG A 474 -11.68 -14.26 16.81
CA ARG A 474 -12.05 -12.84 16.90
C ARG A 474 -11.88 -12.30 18.31
N THR A 475 -12.31 -13.05 19.32
CA THR A 475 -12.16 -12.67 20.73
C THR A 475 -10.69 -12.57 21.14
N GLY A 476 -9.87 -13.54 20.72
CA GLY A 476 -8.44 -13.59 21.04
C GLY A 476 -7.59 -12.53 20.34
N ASN A 477 -8.04 -12.04 19.18
CA ASN A 477 -7.39 -10.98 18.41
C ASN A 477 -8.11 -9.62 18.51
N PHE A 478 -9.13 -9.49 19.36
CA PHE A 478 -9.93 -8.28 19.54
C PHE A 478 -10.69 -7.79 18.28
N ILE A 479 -11.06 -8.70 17.37
CA ILE A 479 -11.60 -8.45 16.01
C ILE A 479 -13.15 -8.31 15.95
N ASP A 480 -13.89 -8.27 17.06
CA ASP A 480 -15.28 -7.78 16.99
C ASP A 480 -15.79 -7.20 18.32
N GLU A 481 -16.73 -6.27 18.20
CA GLU A 481 -17.36 -5.39 19.20
C GLU A 481 -16.49 -4.29 19.80
N ARG A 482 -15.17 -4.44 19.97
CA ARG A 482 -14.35 -3.33 20.51
C ARG A 482 -14.07 -2.18 19.56
N GLU A 483 -14.10 -2.29 18.24
CA GLU A 483 -13.95 -1.08 17.39
C GLU A 483 -15.25 -0.28 17.28
N GLN A 484 -16.42 -0.92 17.40
CA GLN A 484 -17.70 -0.21 17.44
C GLN A 484 -18.09 0.24 18.84
N GLU A 485 -17.81 -0.57 19.87
CA GLU A 485 -18.00 -0.19 21.28
C GLU A 485 -16.84 0.63 21.82
N ALA A 486 -15.58 0.51 21.37
CA ALA A 486 -14.55 1.47 21.77
C ALA A 486 -14.65 2.76 20.96
N ALA A 487 -15.10 2.77 19.70
CA ALA A 487 -15.43 4.04 19.07
C ALA A 487 -16.67 4.69 19.71
N ALA A 488 -17.68 3.92 20.14
CA ALA A 488 -18.86 4.45 20.83
C ALA A 488 -18.65 4.71 22.34
N GLU A 489 -17.78 3.97 23.03
CA GLU A 489 -17.33 4.22 24.41
C GLU A 489 -16.25 5.29 24.44
N GLU A 490 -15.36 5.41 23.46
CA GLU A 490 -14.50 6.59 23.29
C GLU A 490 -15.36 7.77 22.90
N GLU A 491 -16.28 7.69 21.96
CA GLU A 491 -17.17 8.80 21.64
C GLU A 491 -18.05 9.15 22.86
N ALA A 492 -18.53 8.18 23.65
CA ALA A 492 -19.27 8.47 24.88
C ALA A 492 -18.37 8.96 26.03
N GLN A 493 -17.14 8.46 26.18
CA GLN A 493 -16.17 8.91 27.19
C GLN A 493 -15.58 10.26 26.81
N VAL A 494 -15.32 10.51 25.53
CA VAL A 494 -14.93 11.81 24.97
C VAL A 494 -16.09 12.76 25.09
N GLN A 495 -17.35 12.38 24.81
CA GLN A 495 -18.50 13.25 25.07
C GLN A 495 -18.68 13.51 26.58
N GLU A 496 -18.62 12.51 27.46
CA GLU A 496 -18.74 12.68 28.91
C GLU A 496 -17.56 13.50 29.47
N TRP A 497 -16.35 13.27 28.97
CA TRP A 497 -15.14 14.01 29.29
C TRP A 497 -15.20 15.45 28.77
N LEU A 498 -15.59 15.69 27.52
CA LEU A 498 -15.82 17.01 26.91
C LEU A 498 -16.89 17.80 27.69
N HIS A 499 -17.97 17.14 28.12
CA HIS A 499 -18.99 17.75 28.99
C HIS A 499 -18.46 18.00 30.41
N SER A 500 -17.47 17.24 30.87
CA SER A 500 -16.78 17.42 32.16
C SER A 500 -15.64 18.45 32.12
N LEU A 501 -15.19 18.87 30.94
CA LEU A 501 -14.22 19.95 30.76
C LEU A 501 -14.88 21.27 31.17
N GLU A 502 -14.70 21.63 32.45
CA GLU A 502 -14.77 23.02 32.87
C GLU A 502 -13.48 23.68 32.39
N PRO A 503 -13.56 24.77 31.60
CA PRO A 503 -12.37 25.50 31.25
C PRO A 503 -11.73 25.96 32.57
N THR A 504 -10.40 25.94 32.65
CA THR A 504 -9.66 26.34 33.86
C THR A 504 -9.09 27.74 33.67
N ALA A 505 -9.36 28.64 34.61
CA ALA A 505 -8.89 30.02 34.54
C ALA A 505 -7.36 30.08 34.65
N CYS A 506 -6.74 30.79 33.72
CA CYS A 506 -5.31 31.09 33.69
C CYS A 506 -4.98 32.20 34.71
N HIS A 507 -4.01 31.93 35.58
CA HIS A 507 -3.43 32.94 36.46
C HIS A 507 -2.03 33.36 35.97
N GLY A 508 -2.01 34.10 34.86
CA GLY A 508 -0.98 35.12 34.61
C GLY A 508 0.29 34.72 33.88
N GLU A 509 0.72 33.46 33.90
CA GLU A 509 1.90 33.01 33.14
C GLU A 509 1.62 31.62 32.56
N CYS A 510 1.33 31.56 31.25
CA CYS A 510 1.02 30.31 30.59
C CYS A 510 2.07 29.97 29.53
N ASN A 511 2.71 28.80 29.69
CA ASN A 511 3.69 28.24 28.75
C ASN A 511 3.05 27.34 27.67
N TRP A 512 1.73 27.42 27.45
CA TRP A 512 1.00 26.54 26.53
C TRP A 512 0.65 27.27 25.22
N LYS A 513 0.67 26.55 24.09
CA LYS A 513 0.54 27.12 22.74
C LYS A 513 -0.80 27.84 22.44
N ILE A 514 -1.90 27.53 23.13
CA ILE A 514 -3.22 28.18 22.93
C ILE A 514 -3.78 28.76 24.22
N CYS A 515 -3.86 30.09 24.31
CA CYS A 515 -4.55 30.82 25.37
C CYS A 515 -5.58 31.80 24.77
N ILE A 516 -6.84 31.70 25.21
CA ILE A 516 -7.94 32.58 24.76
C ILE A 516 -8.58 33.23 25.97
N ASP A 517 -8.43 34.55 26.11
CA ASP A 517 -9.06 35.37 27.16
C ASP A 517 -8.90 34.79 28.59
N GLY A 518 -7.71 34.27 28.91
CA GLY A 518 -7.41 33.70 30.22
C GLY A 518 -7.93 32.27 30.42
N TRP A 519 -8.18 31.52 29.34
CA TRP A 519 -8.49 30.10 29.35
C TRP A 519 -7.54 29.33 28.43
N HIS A 520 -7.17 28.10 28.76
CA HIS A 520 -6.35 27.24 27.90
C HIS A 520 -7.12 26.03 27.37
N ILE A 521 -6.72 25.58 26.19
CA ILE A 521 -7.14 24.32 25.59
C ILE A 521 -5.91 23.42 25.54
N HIS A 522 -6.02 22.18 26.01
CA HIS A 522 -4.91 21.23 25.99
C HIS A 522 -4.61 20.81 24.54
N VAL A 523 -3.34 20.87 24.14
CA VAL A 523 -2.88 20.55 22.76
C VAL A 523 -3.09 19.08 22.42
N ASP A 524 -2.93 18.18 23.40
CA ASP A 524 -3.17 16.74 23.26
C ASP A 524 -4.60 16.41 22.82
N VAL A 525 -5.56 17.32 23.08
CA VAL A 525 -6.97 17.22 22.65
C VAL A 525 -7.11 17.49 21.16
N ILE A 526 -6.25 18.34 20.59
CA ILE A 526 -6.32 18.77 19.19
C ILE A 526 -5.51 17.79 18.32
N GLU A 527 -4.37 17.31 18.81
CA GLU A 527 -3.51 16.36 18.08
C GLU A 527 -4.14 14.97 17.90
N HIS A 528 -5.00 14.50 18.82
CA HIS A 528 -5.74 13.24 18.66
C HIS A 528 -6.95 13.35 17.71
N MET A 529 -7.26 14.54 17.18
CA MET A 529 -8.52 14.82 16.48
C MET A 529 -8.39 15.13 14.98
N GLU A 530 -7.18 15.18 14.40
CA GLU A 530 -7.02 15.55 12.98
C GLU A 530 -6.64 14.36 12.07
N PRO A 531 -7.57 13.88 11.22
CA PRO A 531 -7.23 13.22 9.95
C PRO A 531 -7.52 14.10 8.72
N TYR A 532 -7.99 15.35 8.90
CA TYR A 532 -8.36 16.22 7.78
C TYR A 532 -7.95 17.66 8.04
N ASN A 533 -7.11 18.24 7.18
CA ASN A 533 -7.06 19.68 7.05
C ASN A 533 -6.88 20.11 5.60
N TYR A 534 -7.96 20.66 5.03
CA TYR A 534 -7.99 21.88 4.21
C TYR A 534 -9.46 22.30 4.06
N PHE A 535 -9.90 23.31 4.80
CA PHE A 535 -11.24 23.91 4.65
C PHE A 535 -11.17 25.11 3.68
N PRO A 536 -11.95 25.11 2.57
CA PRO A 536 -12.07 26.27 1.71
C PRO A 536 -12.86 27.41 2.38
N PRO A 537 -12.62 28.68 1.99
CA PRO A 537 -13.10 29.89 2.69
C PRO A 537 -14.63 30.12 2.67
N ASP A 538 -15.38 29.28 1.95
CA ASP A 538 -16.82 29.45 1.70
C ASP A 538 -17.68 28.33 2.29
N GLU A 539 -17.08 27.31 2.94
CA GLU A 539 -17.83 26.30 3.69
C GLU A 539 -17.96 26.70 5.17
N PRO A 540 -19.16 26.58 5.79
CA PRO A 540 -19.26 26.66 7.23
C PRO A 540 -18.37 25.57 7.86
N MET A 541 -17.64 25.90 8.94
CA MET A 541 -16.86 24.92 9.71
C MET A 541 -17.72 23.68 9.94
N LYS A 542 -17.29 22.51 9.43
CA LYS A 542 -18.06 21.27 9.56
C LYS A 542 -18.26 20.95 11.04
N GLU A 543 -19.44 20.41 11.31
CA GLU A 543 -19.98 20.07 12.62
C GLU A 543 -19.18 18.96 13.32
N ASP A 544 -18.00 19.30 13.83
CA ASP A 544 -17.34 18.54 14.89
C ASP A 544 -18.02 18.91 16.24
N PRO A 545 -18.49 17.93 17.03
CA PRO A 545 -19.12 18.18 18.34
C PRO A 545 -18.26 19.05 19.28
N THR A 546 -16.94 18.98 19.17
CA THR A 546 -16.00 19.77 19.97
C THR A 546 -16.01 21.23 19.55
N HIS A 547 -15.94 21.51 18.24
CA HIS A 547 -16.10 22.85 17.68
C HIS A 547 -17.46 23.46 18.07
N GLN A 548 -18.54 22.67 18.02
CA GLN A 548 -19.87 23.12 18.46
C GLN A 548 -19.90 23.47 19.96
N LEU A 549 -19.25 22.69 20.82
CA LEU A 549 -19.21 22.95 22.27
C LEU A 549 -18.43 24.23 22.61
N PHE A 550 -17.28 24.45 21.97
CA PHE A 550 -16.49 25.68 22.16
C PHE A 550 -17.20 26.90 21.57
N GLN A 551 -17.83 26.75 20.40
CA GLN A 551 -18.68 27.78 19.77
C GLN A 551 -19.88 28.16 20.66
N GLN A 552 -20.57 27.19 21.26
CA GLN A 552 -21.65 27.43 22.22
C GLN A 552 -21.18 28.20 23.48
N ARG A 553 -19.90 28.10 23.84
CA ARG A 553 -19.27 28.86 24.95
C ARG A 553 -18.64 30.18 24.48
N GLY A 554 -18.66 30.43 23.18
CA GLY A 554 -18.16 31.62 22.50
C GLY A 554 -16.65 31.61 22.28
N LEU A 555 -15.96 30.47 22.34
CA LEU A 555 -14.50 30.34 22.21
C LEU A 555 -14.14 29.82 20.82
N TYR A 556 -13.19 30.46 20.15
CA TYR A 556 -12.81 30.14 18.76
C TYR A 556 -11.28 30.07 18.61
N TRP A 557 -10.79 29.12 17.81
CA TRP A 557 -9.38 28.94 17.49
C TRP A 557 -9.18 28.59 16.01
N ARG A 558 -7.94 28.67 15.51
CA ARG A 558 -7.54 28.18 14.19
C ARG A 558 -6.37 27.20 14.28
N SER A 559 -6.31 26.25 13.35
CA SER A 559 -5.19 25.34 13.14
C SER A 559 -4.46 25.73 11.85
N THR A 560 -3.14 25.86 11.89
CA THR A 560 -2.28 26.19 10.73
C THR A 560 -1.19 25.13 10.58
N GLY A 561 -1.60 23.87 10.39
CA GLY A 561 -0.67 22.75 10.28
C GLY A 561 -0.14 22.35 11.67
N ASP A 562 1.08 22.79 12.01
CA ASP A 562 1.80 22.35 13.21
C ASP A 562 1.60 23.25 14.44
N ASP A 563 0.90 24.38 14.26
CA ASP A 563 0.57 25.33 15.31
C ASP A 563 -0.93 25.63 15.33
N HIS A 564 -1.45 25.76 16.54
CA HIS A 564 -2.84 26.14 16.78
C HIS A 564 -2.84 27.52 17.46
N GLU A 565 -3.71 28.41 17.01
CA GLU A 565 -3.79 29.78 17.53
C GLU A 565 -5.19 30.09 18.07
N GLY A 566 -5.25 30.74 19.22
CA GLY A 566 -6.49 31.22 19.80
C GLY A 566 -7.00 32.48 19.09
N LEU A 567 -8.23 32.45 18.56
CA LEU A 567 -8.81 33.59 17.84
C LEU A 567 -9.53 34.59 18.76
N GLY A 568 -10.04 34.14 19.92
CA GLY A 568 -10.74 35.03 20.86
C GLY A 568 -12.12 34.53 21.28
N ARG A 569 -12.78 35.30 22.15
CA ARG A 569 -14.18 35.09 22.51
C ARG A 569 -15.12 35.95 21.65
N PHE A 570 -15.96 35.31 20.84
CA PHE A 570 -16.91 36.00 19.97
C PHE A 570 -18.36 35.69 20.33
N SER A 571 -19.22 36.69 20.16
CA SER A 571 -20.63 36.61 20.53
C SER A 571 -21.53 36.04 19.44
N ASN A 572 -21.02 35.94 18.21
CA ASN A 572 -21.71 35.41 17.02
C ASN A 572 -20.68 35.00 15.94
N ASP A 573 -21.12 34.17 14.99
CA ASP A 573 -20.26 33.59 13.94
C ASP A 573 -19.72 34.63 12.93
N ASP A 574 -20.45 35.72 12.69
CA ASP A 574 -20.04 36.76 11.76
C ASP A 574 -18.80 37.52 12.27
N ASP A 575 -18.69 37.74 13.58
CA ASP A 575 -17.52 38.35 14.21
C ASP A 575 -16.31 37.41 14.16
N SER A 576 -16.52 36.11 14.35
CA SER A 576 -15.48 35.08 14.21
C SER A 576 -14.94 34.98 12.77
N LEU A 577 -15.84 34.98 11.78
CA LEU A 577 -15.46 34.96 10.36
C LEU A 577 -14.68 36.21 9.95
N ARG A 578 -15.02 37.38 10.50
CA ARG A 578 -14.24 38.62 10.27
C ARG A 578 -12.86 38.54 10.93
N ALA A 579 -12.79 38.12 12.19
CA ALA A 579 -11.53 37.97 12.90
C ALA A 579 -10.58 36.98 12.20
N TRP A 580 -11.12 35.88 11.67
CA TRP A 580 -10.37 34.92 10.86
C TRP A 580 -9.83 35.53 9.57
N ARG A 581 -10.67 36.29 8.84
CA ARG A 581 -10.26 36.99 7.60
C ARG A 581 -9.18 38.04 7.87
N ASP A 582 -9.32 38.82 8.94
CA ASP A 582 -8.35 39.84 9.33
C ASP A 582 -7.01 39.23 9.77
N ALA A 583 -7.01 38.07 10.44
CA ALA A 583 -5.79 37.34 10.78
C ALA A 583 -5.06 36.82 9.52
N ARG A 584 -5.79 36.26 8.55
CA ARG A 584 -5.22 35.80 7.28
C ARG A 584 -4.65 36.93 6.42
N LEU A 585 -5.28 38.11 6.45
CA LEU A 585 -4.75 39.31 5.78
C LEU A 585 -3.44 39.78 6.43
N ARG A 586 -3.32 39.70 7.77
CA ARG A 586 -2.07 39.99 8.47
C ARG A 586 -0.94 39.04 8.07
N ASP A 587 -1.22 37.73 7.95
CA ASP A 587 -0.22 36.73 7.53
C ASP A 587 0.28 36.95 6.08
N GLN A 588 -0.60 37.43 5.19
CA GLN A 588 -0.22 37.82 3.82
C GLN A 588 0.60 39.11 3.77
N GLU A 589 0.37 40.05 4.70
CA GLU A 589 1.12 41.30 4.80
C GLU A 589 2.48 41.14 5.51
N SER A 590 2.60 40.19 6.45
CA SER A 590 3.86 39.89 7.18
C SER A 590 4.83 38.99 6.41
N GLY A 591 4.42 38.41 5.28
CA GLY A 591 5.27 37.55 4.45
C GLY A 591 5.67 36.23 5.11
N THR A 592 5.01 35.83 6.20
CA THR A 592 5.32 34.62 6.98
C THR A 592 4.74 33.34 6.40
N THR A 593 4.31 33.32 5.14
CA THR A 593 4.18 32.07 4.38
C THR A 593 5.52 31.74 3.72
N GLY A 594 6.51 31.42 4.55
CA GLY A 594 7.85 31.06 4.13
C GLY A 594 8.62 30.49 5.30
N VAL A 595 8.54 29.18 5.50
CA VAL A 595 9.43 28.48 6.41
C VAL A 595 10.76 28.26 5.67
N GLU A 596 11.67 29.24 5.78
CA GLU A 596 13.11 28.98 5.66
C GLU A 596 13.59 28.42 7.00
N GLY A 597 14.39 27.36 6.96
CA GLY A 597 14.94 26.72 8.15
C GLY A 597 16.04 27.52 8.83
N GLU A 598 16.22 27.31 10.13
CA GLU A 598 17.39 26.66 10.72
C GLU A 598 17.32 26.74 12.26
N GLU A 599 17.97 25.76 12.87
CA GLU A 599 18.27 25.62 14.29
C GLU A 599 18.83 26.92 14.90
N ASP A 600 18.33 27.37 16.05
CA ASP A 600 19.14 27.41 17.27
C ASP A 600 18.28 27.67 18.51
N ASN A 601 18.73 27.07 19.61
CA ASN A 601 18.21 27.22 20.94
C ASN A 601 18.57 28.59 21.49
N GLY A 602 17.60 29.34 22.03
CA GLY A 602 17.93 30.53 22.80
C GLY A 602 16.71 31.33 23.21
N LEU A 603 16.25 31.05 24.43
CA LEU A 603 15.58 32.00 25.32
C LEU A 603 15.87 33.47 24.97
N ASP A 604 14.83 34.26 24.70
CA ASP A 604 14.54 35.41 25.56
C ASP A 604 13.10 35.88 25.38
N ALA A 605 12.46 36.08 26.51
CA ALA A 605 11.14 36.64 26.68
C ALA A 605 11.22 38.17 26.75
N ASP A 606 10.23 38.85 26.17
CA ASP A 606 9.56 40.02 26.75
C ASP A 606 8.24 40.28 26.01
#